data_AF-A0A3D3ADF4-F1
#
_entry.id   AF-A0A3D3ADF4-F1
#
_cell.length_a   1.000
_cell.length_b   1.000
_cell.length_c   1.000
_cell.angle_alpha   90.00
_cell.angle_beta   90.00
_cell.angle_gamma   90.00
#
_symmetry.space_group_name_H-M   'P 1'
#
loop_
_entity.id
_entity.type
_entity.pdbx_description
1 polymer ?
#
loop_
_entity_poly.entity_id
_entity_poly.type
_entity_poly.pdbx_seq_one_letter_code
_entity_poly.pdbx_strand_id
1 'polypeptide(L)'
;DYENLNAKGAKIIDATCINVKRIHEIVSEKSSEGYKIVIVGDPNHPEVIGVNGWCDGKAIIINDENDCIEETLKGSEKICVVAQTTYNVEKWYSILSLIVRCAKEIIIFDTICSSTKLRQDEAKKLSKEAEAVIIVGGKESSNSRKLYEICKENCTNSLFIENAEELDLNLIKGLNKIALTAGASTPEFIVEKVIEKIKTLEKPVIKQGNNAKVEIKNKEKEAVNMNNYDESMNEYLSTFKEVYEGTIMQGKVLLVNEKEVFFDIGYKADAIMPLEEASNTPIDLLEKFKVGDEVEIQVIKMNDGEGNVVVSRKSLEKKEFYESLKQMRDNGEIIEAVVEEVNKGGYSCKYNGIRCFMPFSLSGVRKGEDENQLVGKKIKVNINDCKENRNGIELLISRREILKKEREEQQEELFKNIKAGDVINGTVKGIINNGAFVNIGACDVFVPISEISWKRIPKVEDVLSLGQNVSVLLTKINLEDKRITGSIKRLGKEPWGEFIEQYKVDDVIEGKVVGFANFGAFIEVANGVVGLAHISQMSDRRIDKPQDVAKLGQIVKVRIINIDTENRKVSFSMKDIE
;
A
#
# COMPACT_ATOMS: atom_id res chain seq x y z
N ASP A 1 -10.57 22.52 -26.00
CA ASP A 1 -9.56 22.96 -25.00
C ASP A 1 -8.56 21.91 -24.56
N TYR A 2 -8.98 20.70 -24.18
CA TYR A 2 -8.07 19.61 -23.80
C TYR A 2 -7.01 19.29 -24.88
N GLU A 3 -7.42 19.17 -26.13
CA GLU A 3 -6.50 18.90 -27.24
C GLU A 3 -5.51 20.05 -27.49
N ASN A 4 -5.97 21.30 -27.37
CA ASN A 4 -5.13 22.48 -27.51
C ASN A 4 -4.12 22.65 -26.35
N LEU A 5 -4.51 22.27 -25.13
CA LEU A 5 -3.63 22.28 -23.96
C LEU A 5 -2.60 21.14 -24.01
N ASN A 6 -3.01 19.96 -24.46
CA ASN A 6 -2.11 18.83 -24.73
C ASN A 6 -1.12 19.17 -25.85
N ALA A 7 -1.57 19.83 -26.93
CA ALA A 7 -0.70 20.27 -28.02
C ALA A 7 0.34 21.31 -27.57
N LYS A 8 0.05 22.06 -26.49
CA LYS A 8 0.99 23.02 -25.87
C LYS A 8 1.90 22.39 -24.80
N GLY A 9 1.83 21.07 -24.61
CA GLY A 9 2.65 20.35 -23.64
C GLY A 9 2.29 20.61 -22.17
N ALA A 10 1.09 21.14 -21.89
CA ALA A 10 0.65 21.38 -20.53
C ALA A 10 0.28 20.07 -19.84
N LYS A 11 0.69 19.89 -18.57
CA LYS A 11 0.24 18.76 -17.74
C LYS A 11 -1.19 19.02 -17.27
N ILE A 12 -2.15 18.31 -17.85
CA ILE A 12 -3.55 18.42 -17.48
C ILE A 12 -3.85 17.45 -16.33
N ILE A 13 -4.38 17.99 -15.23
CA ILE A 13 -4.88 17.20 -14.10
C ILE A 13 -6.40 17.27 -14.13
N ASP A 14 -7.04 16.14 -14.37
CA ASP A 14 -8.48 16.04 -14.39
C ASP A 14 -9.02 15.94 -12.95
N ALA A 15 -9.54 17.07 -12.45
CA ALA A 15 -10.17 17.19 -11.14
C ALA A 15 -11.70 16.97 -11.17
N THR A 16 -12.24 16.40 -12.26
CA THR A 16 -13.67 16.16 -12.39
C THR A 16 -14.15 15.15 -11.35
N CYS A 17 -15.25 15.47 -10.67
CA CYS A 17 -15.89 14.59 -9.70
C CYS A 17 -16.26 13.25 -10.34
N ILE A 18 -16.10 12.15 -9.59
CA ILE A 18 -16.37 10.79 -10.10
C ILE A 18 -17.84 10.60 -10.53
N ASN A 19 -18.77 11.30 -9.88
CA ASN A 19 -20.17 11.29 -10.26
C ASN A 19 -20.39 11.96 -11.63
N VAL A 20 -19.70 13.08 -11.90
CA VAL A 20 -19.78 13.78 -13.18
C VAL A 20 -19.13 12.96 -14.29
N LYS A 21 -18.00 12.29 -14.02
CA LYS A 21 -17.38 11.36 -14.98
C LYS A 21 -18.32 10.23 -15.39
N ARG A 22 -19.05 9.67 -14.43
CA ARG A 22 -20.07 8.66 -14.70
C ARG A 22 -21.19 9.20 -15.61
N ILE A 23 -21.59 10.46 -15.46
CA ILE A 23 -22.56 11.10 -16.38
C ILE A 23 -21.97 11.19 -17.80
N HIS A 24 -20.70 11.57 -17.94
CA HIS A 24 -20.03 11.62 -19.24
C HIS A 24 -20.03 10.26 -19.95
N GLU A 25 -19.71 9.19 -19.22
CA GLU A 25 -19.72 7.81 -19.74
C GLU A 25 -21.12 7.40 -20.22
N ILE A 26 -22.14 7.62 -19.39
CA ILE A 26 -23.54 7.31 -19.71
C ILE A 26 -24.00 8.07 -20.95
N VAL A 27 -23.74 9.38 -21.01
CA VAL A 27 -24.15 10.23 -22.12
C VAL A 27 -23.45 9.85 -23.42
N SER A 28 -22.15 9.53 -23.36
CA SER A 28 -21.38 9.10 -24.52
C SER A 28 -21.83 7.74 -25.06
N GLU A 29 -22.07 6.76 -24.18
CA GLU A 29 -22.56 5.43 -24.54
C GLU A 29 -23.96 5.51 -25.15
N LYS A 30 -24.90 6.20 -24.47
CA LYS A 30 -26.29 6.29 -24.94
C LYS A 30 -26.45 7.15 -26.19
N SER A 31 -25.62 8.17 -26.35
CA SER A 31 -25.57 8.93 -27.61
C SER A 31 -25.10 8.06 -28.78
N SER A 32 -24.14 7.15 -28.55
CA SER A 32 -23.63 6.23 -29.57
C SER A 32 -24.65 5.14 -29.95
N GLU A 33 -25.50 4.73 -29.01
CA GLU A 33 -26.63 3.82 -29.22
C GLU A 33 -27.84 4.49 -29.93
N GLY A 34 -27.77 5.79 -30.21
CA GLY A 34 -28.81 6.55 -30.90
C GLY A 34 -29.92 7.10 -29.99
N TYR A 35 -29.70 7.16 -28.68
CA TYR A 35 -30.64 7.83 -27.76
C TYR A 35 -30.50 9.35 -27.88
N LYS A 36 -31.64 10.04 -27.84
CA LYS A 36 -31.68 11.49 -27.68
C LYS A 36 -31.39 11.82 -26.22
N ILE A 37 -30.29 12.54 -25.99
CA ILE A 37 -29.86 12.91 -24.64
C ILE A 37 -30.65 14.15 -24.17
N VAL A 38 -31.21 14.05 -22.97
CA VAL A 38 -31.89 15.14 -22.28
C VAL A 38 -31.16 15.38 -20.96
N ILE A 39 -30.67 16.60 -20.76
CA ILE A 39 -29.98 17.01 -19.55
C ILE A 39 -30.91 17.95 -18.79
N VAL A 40 -31.33 17.56 -17.59
CA VAL A 40 -32.11 18.43 -16.70
C VAL A 40 -31.14 19.21 -15.83
N GLY A 41 -31.08 20.52 -16.04
CA GLY A 41 -30.11 21.39 -15.39
C GLY A 41 -30.07 22.80 -15.97
N ASP A 42 -29.23 23.65 -15.36
CA ASP A 42 -29.03 25.00 -15.85
C ASP A 42 -28.14 24.98 -17.10
N PRO A 43 -28.60 25.52 -18.26
CA PRO A 43 -27.85 25.52 -19.51
C PRO A 43 -26.52 26.30 -19.43
N ASN A 44 -26.39 27.24 -18.50
CA ASN A 44 -25.17 28.02 -18.33
C ASN A 44 -24.20 27.37 -17.33
N HIS A 45 -24.56 26.24 -16.72
CA HIS A 45 -23.72 25.61 -15.71
C HIS A 45 -22.54 24.85 -16.34
N PRO A 46 -21.30 25.01 -15.84
CA PRO A 46 -20.12 24.34 -16.41
C PRO A 46 -20.24 22.81 -16.52
N GLU A 47 -20.90 22.17 -15.56
CA GLU A 47 -21.17 20.72 -15.60
C GLU A 47 -22.07 20.35 -16.78
N VAL A 48 -23.14 21.09 -17.02
CA VAL A 48 -24.11 20.81 -18.10
C VAL A 48 -23.46 21.04 -19.46
N ILE A 49 -22.68 22.12 -19.59
CA ILE A 49 -21.88 22.41 -20.79
C ILE A 49 -20.87 21.28 -21.04
N GLY A 50 -20.19 20.83 -19.98
CA GLY A 50 -19.27 19.71 -20.03
C GLY A 50 -19.94 18.44 -20.51
N VAL A 51 -21.05 18.04 -19.89
CA VAL A 51 -21.84 16.84 -20.25
C VAL A 51 -22.35 16.92 -21.69
N ASN A 52 -22.86 18.07 -22.13
CA ASN A 52 -23.31 18.25 -23.52
C ASN A 52 -22.15 18.09 -24.53
N GLY A 53 -20.92 18.44 -24.13
CA GLY A 53 -19.72 18.20 -24.93
C GLY A 53 -19.45 16.72 -25.23
N TRP A 54 -19.88 15.80 -24.36
CA TRP A 54 -19.70 14.35 -24.53
C TRP A 54 -20.75 13.69 -25.45
N CYS A 55 -21.72 14.47 -25.96
CA CYS A 55 -22.68 14.06 -26.97
C CYS A 55 -22.70 15.01 -28.18
N ASP A 56 -21.53 15.51 -28.59
CA ASP A 56 -21.34 16.42 -29.74
C ASP A 56 -22.17 17.72 -29.67
N GLY A 57 -22.59 18.17 -28.48
CA GLY A 57 -23.43 19.36 -28.34
C GLY A 57 -24.90 19.15 -28.73
N LYS A 58 -25.34 17.90 -28.92
CA LYS A 58 -26.70 17.56 -29.39
C LYS A 58 -27.71 17.33 -28.28
N ALA A 59 -27.33 17.46 -27.00
CA ALA A 59 -28.27 17.27 -25.90
C ALA A 59 -29.32 18.38 -25.85
N ILE A 60 -30.54 18.00 -25.48
CA ILE A 60 -31.60 18.94 -25.12
C ILE A 60 -31.44 19.28 -23.64
N ILE A 61 -31.34 20.56 -23.32
CA ILE A 61 -31.22 21.02 -21.94
C ILE A 61 -32.59 21.55 -21.50
N ILE A 62 -33.08 21.06 -20.36
CA ILE A 62 -34.35 21.48 -19.75
C ILE A 62 -34.02 22.00 -18.35
N ASN A 63 -34.38 23.24 -18.05
CA ASN A 63 -34.11 23.85 -16.76
C ASN A 63 -35.37 24.00 -15.90
N ASP A 64 -36.55 24.13 -16.50
CA ASP A 64 -37.80 24.33 -15.77
C ASP A 64 -38.98 23.56 -16.38
N GLU A 65 -40.04 23.37 -15.61
CA GLU A 65 -41.27 22.69 -16.02
C GLU A 65 -42.00 23.47 -17.14
N ASN A 66 -41.73 24.78 -17.24
CA ASN A 66 -42.29 25.67 -18.26
C ASN A 66 -41.56 25.61 -19.61
N ASP A 67 -40.43 24.92 -19.69
CA ASP A 67 -39.82 24.65 -20.98
C ASP A 67 -40.84 23.84 -21.82
N CYS A 68 -40.94 24.08 -23.13
CA CYS A 68 -41.89 23.36 -24.00
C CYS A 68 -41.46 21.90 -24.21
N ILE A 69 -41.46 21.10 -23.14
CA ILE A 69 -40.93 19.73 -23.06
C ILE A 69 -41.66 18.83 -24.06
N GLU A 70 -42.99 18.94 -24.11
CA GLU A 70 -43.83 18.13 -24.99
C GLU A 70 -43.60 18.44 -26.47
N GLU A 71 -43.33 19.69 -26.84
CA GLU A 71 -43.03 20.08 -28.22
C GLU A 71 -41.61 19.68 -28.62
N THR A 72 -40.66 19.82 -27.70
CA THR A 72 -39.22 19.58 -27.95
C THR A 72 -38.88 18.09 -28.05
N LEU A 73 -39.62 17.25 -27.33
CA LEU A 73 -39.42 15.80 -27.27
C LEU A 73 -40.36 15.01 -28.20
N LYS A 74 -41.36 15.67 -28.79
CA LYS A 74 -42.34 15.05 -29.69
C LYS A 74 -41.67 14.30 -30.84
N GLY A 75 -42.03 13.02 -31.01
CA GLY A 75 -41.50 12.17 -32.08
C GLY A 75 -40.13 11.52 -31.79
N SER A 76 -39.59 11.69 -30.59
CA SER A 76 -38.37 10.98 -30.17
C SER A 76 -38.71 9.54 -29.79
N GLU A 77 -38.11 8.55 -30.47
CA GLU A 77 -38.39 7.13 -30.17
C GLU A 77 -37.66 6.65 -28.91
N LYS A 78 -36.41 7.10 -28.72
CA LYS A 78 -35.53 6.71 -27.62
C LYS A 78 -34.95 7.94 -26.91
N ILE A 79 -35.21 8.07 -25.62
CA ILE A 79 -34.73 9.19 -24.80
C ILE A 79 -33.88 8.67 -23.64
N CYS A 80 -32.75 9.33 -23.39
CA CYS A 80 -31.95 9.14 -22.19
C CYS A 80 -31.96 10.45 -21.39
N VAL A 81 -32.38 10.39 -20.12
CA VAL A 81 -32.48 11.56 -19.24
C VAL A 81 -31.43 11.46 -18.15
N VAL A 82 -30.64 12.51 -18.00
CA VAL A 82 -29.67 12.71 -16.91
C VAL A 82 -29.94 14.05 -16.22
N ALA A 83 -29.59 14.17 -14.95
CA ALA A 83 -29.68 15.40 -14.17
C ALA A 83 -28.31 15.99 -13.86
N GLN A 84 -28.25 17.31 -13.73
CA GLN A 84 -27.12 17.98 -13.08
C GLN A 84 -26.99 17.52 -11.62
N THR A 85 -25.77 17.25 -11.16
CA THR A 85 -25.52 16.65 -9.83
C THR A 85 -26.00 17.49 -8.65
N THR A 86 -26.15 18.80 -8.85
CA THR A 86 -26.62 19.80 -7.86
C THR A 86 -28.07 20.25 -8.06
N TYR A 87 -28.82 19.62 -8.97
CA TYR A 87 -30.18 20.05 -9.30
C TYR A 87 -31.18 19.81 -8.15
N ASN A 88 -32.35 20.45 -8.23
CA ASN A 88 -33.42 20.27 -7.23
C ASN A 88 -34.10 18.92 -7.42
N VAL A 89 -34.23 18.15 -6.33
CA VAL A 89 -34.86 16.82 -6.38
C VAL A 89 -36.36 16.89 -6.71
N GLU A 90 -37.08 17.91 -6.23
CA GLU A 90 -38.53 18.06 -6.50
C GLU A 90 -38.79 18.46 -7.95
N LYS A 91 -38.10 19.50 -8.44
CA LYS A 91 -38.20 19.89 -9.85
C LYS A 91 -37.79 18.76 -10.78
N TRP A 92 -36.79 17.96 -10.41
CA TRP A 92 -36.40 16.77 -11.17
C TRP A 92 -37.57 15.80 -11.35
N TYR A 93 -38.25 15.42 -10.27
CA TYR A 93 -39.39 14.52 -10.36
C TYR A 93 -40.58 15.13 -11.12
N SER A 94 -40.83 16.44 -10.96
CA SER A 94 -41.85 17.14 -11.75
C SER A 94 -41.53 17.08 -13.26
N ILE A 95 -40.31 17.41 -13.66
CA ILE A 95 -39.87 17.39 -15.06
C ILE A 95 -39.93 15.96 -15.63
N LEU A 96 -39.47 14.96 -14.86
CA LEU A 96 -39.58 13.55 -15.26
C LEU A 96 -41.03 13.14 -15.53
N SER A 97 -41.98 13.60 -14.72
CA SER A 97 -43.40 13.27 -14.92
C SER A 97 -43.95 13.77 -16.26
N LEU A 98 -43.39 14.86 -16.79
CA LEU A 98 -43.71 15.42 -18.11
C LEU A 98 -42.98 14.65 -19.22
N ILE A 99 -41.68 14.36 -19.04
CA ILE A 99 -40.87 13.65 -20.05
C ILE A 99 -41.40 12.22 -20.30
N VAL A 100 -41.83 11.52 -19.24
CA VAL A 100 -42.35 10.15 -19.35
C VAL A 100 -43.55 10.03 -20.31
N ARG A 101 -44.30 11.13 -20.51
CA ARG A 101 -45.46 11.17 -21.41
C ARG A 101 -45.09 11.32 -22.89
N CYS A 102 -43.83 11.61 -23.20
CA CYS A 102 -43.42 12.10 -24.52
C CYS A 102 -42.76 11.05 -25.44
N ALA A 103 -42.32 9.90 -24.93
CA ALA A 103 -41.54 8.92 -25.72
C ALA A 103 -41.93 7.46 -25.48
N LYS A 104 -41.59 6.60 -26.45
CA LYS A 104 -41.88 5.16 -26.44
C LYS A 104 -40.90 4.38 -25.56
N GLU A 105 -39.62 4.74 -25.61
CA GLU A 105 -38.55 4.12 -24.82
C GLU A 105 -37.77 5.22 -24.10
N ILE A 106 -37.73 5.15 -22.77
CA ILE A 106 -37.10 6.16 -21.91
C ILE A 106 -36.20 5.46 -20.90
N ILE A 107 -34.95 5.90 -20.85
CA ILE A 107 -33.99 5.50 -19.82
C ILE A 107 -33.71 6.72 -18.96
N ILE A 108 -33.94 6.59 -17.66
CA ILE A 108 -33.74 7.67 -16.69
C ILE A 108 -32.58 7.26 -15.80
N PHE A 109 -31.56 8.11 -15.73
CA PHE A 109 -30.50 7.99 -14.76
C PHE A 109 -30.62 9.13 -13.74
N ASP A 110 -30.96 8.79 -12.50
CA ASP A 110 -30.87 9.73 -11.39
C ASP A 110 -29.40 9.95 -11.05
N THR A 111 -28.85 11.03 -11.59
CA THR A 111 -27.45 11.42 -11.46
C THR A 111 -27.25 12.51 -10.42
N ILE A 112 -28.29 12.85 -9.64
CA ILE A 112 -28.18 13.80 -8.52
C ILE A 112 -27.30 13.17 -7.44
N CYS A 113 -26.32 13.94 -6.94
CA CYS A 113 -25.39 13.44 -5.95
C CYS A 113 -26.07 13.19 -4.59
N SER A 114 -25.81 12.05 -3.95
CA SER A 114 -26.38 11.69 -2.64
C SER A 114 -26.08 12.72 -1.56
N SER A 115 -24.88 13.31 -1.55
CA SER A 115 -24.51 14.36 -0.61
C SER A 115 -25.31 15.65 -0.83
N THR A 116 -25.68 15.93 -2.09
CA THR A 116 -26.53 17.08 -2.42
C THR A 116 -27.94 16.84 -1.90
N LYS A 117 -28.51 15.65 -2.18
CA LYS A 117 -29.85 15.26 -1.72
C LYS A 117 -29.99 15.38 -0.21
N LEU A 118 -29.03 14.82 0.54
CA LEU A 118 -29.02 14.90 2.00
C LEU A 118 -28.98 16.34 2.52
N ARG A 119 -28.13 17.20 1.93
CA ARG A 119 -28.05 18.63 2.33
C ARG A 119 -29.31 19.41 1.98
N GLN A 120 -29.92 19.15 0.83
CA GLN A 120 -31.19 19.78 0.44
C GLN A 120 -32.32 19.37 1.40
N ASP A 121 -32.39 18.09 1.76
CA ASP A 121 -33.37 17.57 2.73
C ASP A 121 -33.15 18.14 4.13
N GLU A 122 -31.90 18.24 4.60
CA GLU A 122 -31.56 18.86 5.88
C GLU A 122 -31.89 20.35 5.88
N ALA A 123 -31.51 21.09 4.84
CA ALA A 123 -31.83 22.51 4.70
C ALA A 123 -33.34 22.76 4.70
N LYS A 124 -34.11 21.88 4.04
CA LYS A 124 -35.58 21.93 4.05
C LYS A 124 -36.19 21.65 5.43
N LYS A 125 -35.62 20.73 6.20
CA LYS A 125 -36.08 20.48 7.58
C LYS A 125 -35.77 21.67 8.49
N LEU A 126 -34.55 22.22 8.37
CA LEU A 126 -34.12 23.38 9.13
C LEU A 126 -34.95 24.63 8.83
N SER A 127 -35.26 24.87 7.55
CA SER A 127 -36.05 26.04 7.14
C SER A 127 -37.49 26.01 7.66
N LYS A 128 -38.03 24.84 8.01
CA LYS A 128 -39.36 24.71 8.64
C LYS A 128 -39.36 24.98 10.15
N GLU A 129 -38.23 24.76 10.83
CA GLU A 129 -38.12 24.91 12.28
C GLU A 129 -37.53 26.25 12.71
N ALA A 130 -36.82 26.94 11.82
CA ALA A 130 -36.08 28.16 12.11
C ALA A 130 -36.85 29.43 11.73
N GLU A 131 -36.66 30.48 12.53
CA GLU A 131 -37.22 31.81 12.29
C GLU A 131 -36.39 32.61 11.28
N ALA A 132 -35.11 32.25 11.13
CA ALA A 132 -34.22 32.72 10.07
C ALA A 132 -33.26 31.61 9.65
N VAL A 133 -32.90 31.60 8.37
CA VAL A 133 -31.91 30.67 7.82
C VAL A 133 -30.78 31.45 7.17
N ILE A 134 -29.55 31.18 7.58
CA ILE A 134 -28.35 31.79 7.01
C ILE A 134 -27.67 30.75 6.13
N ILE A 135 -27.51 31.07 4.85
CA ILE A 135 -26.85 30.24 3.87
C ILE A 135 -25.50 30.88 3.56
N VAL A 136 -24.41 30.17 3.86
CA VAL A 136 -23.04 30.62 3.63
C VAL A 136 -22.46 29.97 2.39
N GLY A 137 -22.11 30.78 1.40
CA GLY A 137 -21.33 30.30 0.27
C GLY A 137 -21.26 31.29 -0.88
N GLY A 138 -20.35 31.02 -1.81
CA GLY A 138 -20.15 31.89 -2.98
C GLY A 138 -21.44 32.03 -3.80
N LYS A 139 -21.72 33.26 -4.22
CA LYS A 139 -22.88 33.61 -5.04
C LYS A 139 -22.85 32.87 -6.36
N GLU A 140 -21.69 32.51 -6.90
CA GLU A 140 -21.55 31.71 -8.12
C GLU A 140 -21.70 30.19 -7.91
N SER A 141 -21.81 29.71 -6.67
CA SER A 141 -21.98 28.27 -6.42
C SER A 141 -23.43 27.85 -6.68
N SER A 142 -23.63 26.99 -7.66
CA SER A 142 -24.95 26.36 -7.94
C SER A 142 -25.52 25.69 -6.69
N ASN A 143 -24.71 24.94 -5.95
CA ASN A 143 -25.17 24.26 -4.74
C ASN A 143 -25.63 25.25 -3.65
N SER A 144 -24.88 26.34 -3.43
CA SER A 144 -25.24 27.35 -2.43
C SER A 144 -26.50 28.12 -2.83
N ARG A 145 -26.63 28.53 -4.11
CA ARG A 145 -27.85 29.13 -4.65
C ARG A 145 -29.06 28.20 -4.46
N LYS A 146 -28.89 26.91 -4.73
CA LYS A 146 -29.96 25.91 -4.62
C LYS A 146 -30.44 25.74 -3.19
N LEU A 147 -29.52 25.69 -2.22
CA LEU A 147 -29.87 25.66 -0.80
C LEU A 147 -30.64 26.92 -0.40
N TYR A 148 -30.21 28.09 -0.87
CA TYR A 148 -30.92 29.34 -0.61
C TYR A 148 -32.35 29.35 -1.18
N GLU A 149 -32.56 28.90 -2.42
CA GLU A 149 -33.89 28.79 -3.03
C GLU A 149 -34.83 27.92 -2.19
N ILE A 150 -34.37 26.73 -1.79
CA ILE A 150 -35.15 25.78 -0.96
C ILE A 150 -35.48 26.39 0.40
N CYS A 151 -34.53 27.09 1.02
CA CYS A 151 -34.76 27.77 2.29
C CYS A 151 -35.76 28.91 2.13
N LYS A 152 -35.65 29.72 1.07
CA LYS A 152 -36.51 30.87 0.81
C LYS A 152 -37.98 30.49 0.58
N GLU A 153 -38.24 29.34 -0.02
CA GLU A 153 -39.60 28.81 -0.21
C GLU A 153 -40.30 28.49 1.13
N ASN A 154 -39.53 28.12 2.17
CA ASN A 154 -40.08 27.68 3.46
C ASN A 154 -39.93 28.74 4.57
N CYS A 155 -38.91 29.61 4.49
CA CYS A 155 -38.60 30.66 5.45
C CYS A 155 -38.33 31.97 4.72
N THR A 156 -39.17 32.98 4.94
CA THR A 156 -39.04 34.31 4.32
C THR A 156 -37.79 35.05 4.78
N ASN A 157 -37.30 34.79 5.99
CA ASN A 157 -36.08 35.38 6.54
C ASN A 157 -34.83 34.52 6.22
N SER A 158 -34.70 34.15 4.94
CA SER A 158 -33.52 33.45 4.42
C SER A 158 -32.48 34.46 3.95
N LEU A 159 -31.26 34.37 4.46
CA LEU A 159 -30.14 35.27 4.16
C LEU A 159 -29.05 34.50 3.41
N PHE A 160 -28.60 35.04 2.27
CA PHE A 160 -27.52 34.46 1.50
C PHE A 160 -26.27 35.35 1.58
N ILE A 161 -25.22 34.83 2.20
CA ILE A 161 -23.98 35.57 2.48
C ILE A 161 -22.76 34.82 1.96
N GLU A 162 -21.76 35.56 1.48
CA GLU A 162 -20.45 34.98 1.17
C GLU A 162 -19.50 35.03 2.36
N ASN A 163 -19.60 36.07 3.19
CA ASN A 163 -18.69 36.35 4.30
C ASN A 163 -19.47 36.88 5.52
N ALA A 164 -18.86 36.75 6.71
CA ALA A 164 -19.45 37.23 7.97
C ALA A 164 -19.77 38.74 7.96
N GLU A 165 -19.07 39.54 7.16
CA GLU A 165 -19.31 40.99 7.05
C GLU A 165 -20.66 41.33 6.43
N GLU A 166 -21.14 40.52 5.47
CA GLU A 166 -22.43 40.71 4.78
C GLU A 166 -23.64 40.42 5.70
N LEU A 167 -23.40 39.82 6.87
CA LEU A 167 -24.47 39.52 7.83
C LEU A 167 -24.95 40.79 8.53
N ASP A 168 -26.16 41.23 8.22
CA ASP A 168 -26.86 42.28 8.96
C ASP A 168 -27.47 41.71 10.24
N LEU A 169 -26.94 42.15 11.38
CA LEU A 169 -27.35 41.67 12.70
C LEU A 169 -28.75 42.17 13.08
N ASN A 170 -29.25 43.24 12.46
CA ASN A 170 -30.59 43.76 12.75
C ASN A 170 -31.71 42.81 12.29
N LEU A 171 -31.48 42.07 11.20
CA LEU A 171 -32.46 41.10 10.65
C LEU A 171 -32.62 39.84 11.52
N ILE A 172 -31.69 39.65 12.45
CA ILE A 172 -31.52 38.43 13.24
C ILE A 172 -31.74 38.71 14.74
N LYS A 173 -31.70 39.98 15.13
CA LYS A 173 -31.81 40.43 16.52
C LYS A 173 -33.20 40.09 17.09
N GLY A 174 -33.22 39.30 18.16
CA GLY A 174 -34.44 38.90 18.87
C GLY A 174 -35.07 37.58 18.40
N LEU A 175 -34.46 36.89 17.43
CA LEU A 175 -34.91 35.57 16.99
C LEU A 175 -34.38 34.47 17.91
N ASN A 176 -35.23 33.51 18.25
CA ASN A 176 -34.87 32.44 19.19
C ASN A 176 -34.17 31.26 18.48
N LYS A 177 -34.52 31.02 17.21
CA LYS A 177 -34.03 29.88 16.44
C LYS A 177 -33.51 30.34 15.08
N ILE A 178 -32.19 30.26 14.93
CA ILE A 178 -31.51 30.57 13.68
C ILE A 178 -30.89 29.26 13.17
N ALA A 179 -31.18 28.92 11.92
CA ALA A 179 -30.50 27.84 11.24
C ALA A 179 -29.34 28.38 10.40
N LEU A 180 -28.25 27.63 10.33
CA LEU A 180 -27.11 27.94 9.50
C LEU A 180 -26.76 26.73 8.64
N THR A 181 -26.57 26.96 7.34
CA THR A 181 -26.17 25.94 6.37
C THR A 181 -25.11 26.51 5.42
N ALA A 182 -24.28 25.66 4.84
CA ALA A 182 -23.20 26.06 3.95
C ALA A 182 -23.13 25.18 2.70
N GLY A 183 -22.66 25.78 1.60
CA GLY A 183 -22.36 25.05 0.38
C GLY A 183 -21.16 24.12 0.54
N ALA A 184 -21.10 23.04 -0.24
CA ALA A 184 -19.98 22.09 -0.21
C ALA A 184 -18.61 22.72 -0.57
N SER A 185 -18.63 23.81 -1.34
CA SER A 185 -17.45 24.55 -1.76
C SER A 185 -17.07 25.70 -0.81
N THR A 186 -17.81 25.88 0.28
CA THR A 186 -17.56 26.94 1.26
C THR A 186 -16.55 26.45 2.30
N PRO A 187 -15.40 27.12 2.48
CA PRO A 187 -14.45 26.78 3.53
C PRO A 187 -15.03 26.91 4.94
N GLU A 188 -14.64 25.99 5.83
CA GLU A 188 -15.13 25.91 7.22
C GLU A 188 -14.83 27.19 8.02
N PHE A 189 -13.66 27.82 7.82
CA PHE A 189 -13.29 29.06 8.51
C PHE A 189 -14.25 30.23 8.23
N ILE A 190 -14.94 30.24 7.08
CA ILE A 190 -15.93 31.29 6.77
C ILE A 190 -17.18 31.06 7.63
N VAL A 191 -17.60 29.80 7.74
CA VAL A 191 -18.73 29.38 8.56
C VAL A 191 -18.47 29.69 10.04
N GLU A 192 -17.26 29.40 10.54
CA GLU A 192 -16.85 29.71 11.91
C GLU A 192 -16.94 31.21 12.23
N LYS A 193 -16.41 32.07 11.36
CA LYS A 193 -16.49 33.54 11.53
C LYS A 193 -17.94 34.05 11.58
N VAL A 194 -18.82 33.46 10.79
CA VAL A 194 -20.26 33.78 10.82
C VAL A 194 -20.85 33.37 12.17
N ILE A 195 -20.52 32.17 12.67
CA ILE A 195 -20.98 31.68 13.97
C ILE A 195 -20.47 32.57 15.11
N GLU A 196 -19.20 32.99 15.08
CA GLU A 196 -18.64 33.92 16.06
C GLU A 196 -19.41 35.24 16.08
N LYS A 197 -19.70 35.82 14.91
CA LYS A 197 -20.47 37.06 14.78
C LYS A 197 -21.92 36.92 15.27
N ILE A 198 -22.51 35.72 15.20
CA ILE A 198 -23.85 35.45 15.75
C ILE A 198 -23.79 35.27 17.27
N LYS A 199 -22.75 34.60 17.79
CA LYS A 199 -22.58 34.36 19.23
C LYS A 199 -22.41 35.63 20.04
N THR A 200 -21.84 36.69 19.46
CA THR A 200 -21.69 38.00 20.14
C THR A 200 -23.03 38.71 20.44
N LEU A 201 -24.16 38.20 19.96
CA LEU A 201 -25.49 38.82 20.15
C LEU A 201 -26.28 38.36 21.38
N GLU A 202 -25.91 37.25 22.04
CA GLU A 202 -26.65 36.52 23.09
C GLU A 202 -28.15 36.15 22.80
N LYS A 203 -28.46 34.87 23.10
CA LYS A 203 -29.73 34.13 22.95
C LYS A 203 -30.36 34.03 21.54
N PRO A 204 -29.66 33.37 20.61
CA PRO A 204 -30.34 32.40 19.74
C PRO A 204 -29.82 30.97 19.96
N VAL A 205 -30.73 30.01 20.02
CA VAL A 205 -30.40 28.58 19.93
C VAL A 205 -30.10 28.27 18.47
N ILE A 206 -28.82 28.10 18.14
CA ILE A 206 -28.38 27.71 16.80
C ILE A 206 -28.56 26.20 16.66
N LYS A 207 -29.47 25.75 15.79
CA LYS A 207 -29.55 24.35 15.36
C LYS A 207 -28.77 24.20 14.05
N GLN A 208 -27.65 23.48 14.09
CA GLN A 208 -26.80 23.22 12.93
C GLN A 208 -27.27 21.98 12.16
N GLY A 209 -27.29 22.07 10.82
CA GLY A 209 -27.37 20.91 9.91
C GLY A 209 -25.98 20.38 9.58
N ASN A 210 -25.85 19.08 9.31
CA ASN A 210 -24.58 18.37 9.33
C ASN A 210 -23.63 18.78 8.21
N ASN A 211 -22.53 19.44 8.56
CA ASN A 211 -21.13 19.14 8.18
C ASN A 211 -20.22 20.29 8.63
N ALA A 212 -19.96 20.39 9.93
CA ALA A 212 -18.80 21.03 10.54
C ALA A 212 -18.77 20.61 12.01
N LYS A 213 -17.79 19.78 12.40
CA LYS A 213 -17.60 19.40 13.80
C LYS A 213 -16.84 20.54 14.48
N VAL A 214 -17.45 21.21 15.45
CA VAL A 214 -16.68 21.80 16.56
C VAL A 214 -17.43 21.61 17.87
N GLU A 215 -17.00 20.60 18.64
CA GLU A 215 -17.19 20.58 20.09
C GLU A 215 -16.34 21.69 20.70
N ILE A 216 -16.96 22.59 21.47
CA ILE A 216 -16.23 23.36 22.49
C ILE A 216 -16.90 23.09 23.83
N LYS A 217 -16.42 22.05 24.51
CA LYS A 217 -16.52 21.93 25.97
C LYS A 217 -15.48 22.87 26.59
N ASN A 218 -15.87 24.10 26.88
CA ASN A 218 -15.16 24.91 27.86
C ASN A 218 -16.00 24.94 29.14
N LYS A 219 -15.72 23.97 30.03
CA LYS A 219 -16.05 24.08 31.45
C LYS A 219 -14.93 24.90 32.10
N GLU A 220 -15.14 26.20 32.22
CA GLU A 220 -14.62 26.94 33.37
C GLU A 220 -15.79 27.58 34.09
N LYS A 221 -15.77 27.38 35.41
CA LYS A 221 -16.68 27.91 36.42
C LYS A 221 -16.69 29.45 36.29
N GLU A 222 -17.80 30.14 36.48
CA GLU A 222 -18.29 30.54 37.81
C GLU A 222 -19.73 31.07 37.76
N ALA A 223 -20.36 31.01 38.93
CA ALA A 223 -21.78 31.14 39.21
C ALA A 223 -22.33 32.58 39.15
N VAL A 224 -23.61 32.72 38.75
CA VAL A 224 -24.60 33.57 39.45
C VAL A 224 -25.98 32.90 39.39
N ASN A 225 -26.65 32.90 40.55
CA ASN A 225 -27.89 32.23 40.94
C ASN A 225 -29.19 32.70 40.27
N MET A 226 -30.15 31.76 40.31
CA MET A 226 -31.56 31.90 40.72
C MET A 226 -32.62 31.80 39.61
N ASN A 227 -33.24 30.63 39.49
CA ASN A 227 -34.60 30.42 39.99
C ASN A 227 -34.96 28.92 40.03
N ASN A 228 -35.14 28.44 41.25
CA ASN A 228 -35.62 27.11 41.63
C ASN A 228 -37.11 27.01 41.30
N TYR A 229 -37.50 26.13 40.35
CA TYR A 229 -38.84 25.52 40.34
C TYR A 229 -38.93 24.22 39.50
N ASP A 230 -37.90 23.82 38.76
CA ASP A 230 -37.97 22.67 37.81
C ASP A 230 -37.12 21.44 38.18
N GLU A 231 -36.41 21.42 39.32
CA GLU A 231 -35.46 20.33 39.61
C GLU A 231 -36.15 18.99 39.97
N SER A 232 -37.34 19.00 40.57
CA SER A 232 -37.99 17.74 41.00
C SER A 232 -38.69 16.96 39.87
N MET A 233 -38.97 17.60 38.73
CA MET A 233 -39.62 16.95 37.58
C MET A 233 -38.58 16.49 36.53
N ASN A 234 -37.48 17.22 36.38
CA ASN A 234 -36.42 16.87 35.42
C ASN A 234 -35.58 15.66 35.85
N GLU A 235 -35.47 15.35 37.14
CA GLU A 235 -34.69 14.20 37.61
C GLU A 235 -35.33 12.87 37.19
N TYR A 236 -36.67 12.80 37.09
CA TYR A 236 -37.38 11.61 36.56
C TYR A 236 -37.28 11.47 35.03
N LEU A 237 -37.22 12.57 34.28
CA LEU A 237 -37.08 12.54 32.81
C LEU A 237 -35.64 12.33 32.33
N SER A 238 -34.65 12.67 33.15
CA SER A 238 -33.22 12.53 32.82
C SER A 238 -32.71 11.08 32.85
N THR A 239 -33.55 10.13 33.26
CA THR A 239 -33.15 8.72 33.37
C THR A 239 -33.32 7.96 32.04
N PHE A 240 -34.13 8.47 31.10
CA PHE A 240 -34.26 7.85 29.79
C PHE A 240 -33.15 8.34 28.87
N LYS A 241 -32.11 7.53 28.69
CA LYS A 241 -31.13 7.75 27.62
C LYS A 241 -31.86 7.67 26.28
N GLU A 242 -31.71 8.68 25.42
CA GLU A 242 -32.15 8.56 24.03
C GLU A 242 -31.23 7.57 23.31
N VAL A 243 -31.80 6.43 22.91
CA VAL A 243 -31.08 5.35 22.25
C VAL A 243 -31.39 5.37 20.76
N TYR A 244 -30.36 5.44 19.93
CA TYR A 244 -30.48 5.38 18.47
C TYR A 244 -29.74 4.15 17.91
N GLU A 245 -30.08 3.72 16.69
CA GLU A 245 -29.36 2.63 16.02
C GLU A 245 -27.90 3.02 15.81
N GLY A 246 -26.98 2.13 16.21
CA GLY A 246 -25.54 2.35 16.20
C GLY A 246 -24.97 2.94 17.49
N THR A 247 -25.79 3.31 18.48
CA THR A 247 -25.31 3.86 19.76
C THR A 247 -24.61 2.77 20.59
N ILE A 248 -23.45 3.10 21.15
CA ILE A 248 -22.70 2.25 22.07
C ILE A 248 -23.11 2.66 23.49
N MET A 249 -23.58 1.72 24.29
CA MET A 249 -24.00 1.97 25.66
C MET A 249 -23.61 0.81 26.58
N GLN A 250 -23.58 1.08 27.88
CA GLN A 250 -23.43 0.04 28.90
C GLN A 250 -24.82 -0.51 29.25
N GLY A 251 -24.98 -1.82 29.11
CA GLY A 251 -26.16 -2.56 29.55
C GLY A 251 -25.82 -3.49 30.70
N LYS A 252 -26.70 -3.56 31.69
CA LYS A 252 -26.54 -4.48 32.82
C LYS A 252 -27.20 -5.81 32.49
N VAL A 253 -26.49 -6.92 32.62
CA VAL A 253 -27.03 -8.26 32.37
C VAL A 253 -28.16 -8.56 33.35
N LEU A 254 -29.40 -8.66 32.86
CA LEU A 254 -30.57 -9.08 33.64
C LEU A 254 -30.65 -10.59 33.70
N LEU A 255 -30.53 -11.25 32.55
CA LEU A 255 -30.76 -12.69 32.42
C LEU A 255 -29.94 -13.26 31.27
N VAL A 256 -29.24 -14.36 31.53
CA VAL A 256 -28.43 -15.09 30.54
C VAL A 256 -29.13 -16.42 30.25
N ASN A 257 -29.58 -16.62 29.02
CA ASN A 257 -30.05 -17.91 28.52
C ASN A 257 -28.98 -18.55 27.61
N GLU A 258 -29.14 -19.83 27.29
CA GLU A 258 -28.23 -20.56 26.39
C GLU A 258 -28.20 -19.99 24.96
N LYS A 259 -29.23 -19.22 24.55
CA LYS A 259 -29.36 -18.66 23.20
C LYS A 259 -29.31 -17.13 23.12
N GLU A 260 -29.64 -16.44 24.22
CA GLU A 260 -29.86 -14.99 24.23
C GLU A 260 -29.50 -14.40 25.61
N VAL A 261 -29.03 -13.16 25.64
CA VAL A 261 -28.75 -12.41 26.87
C VAL A 261 -29.59 -11.14 26.90
N PHE A 262 -30.30 -10.93 28.00
CA PHE A 262 -31.10 -9.74 28.26
C PHE A 262 -30.28 -8.71 29.04
N PHE A 263 -30.31 -7.46 28.57
CA PHE A 263 -29.64 -6.32 29.18
C PHE A 263 -30.64 -5.22 29.52
N ASP A 264 -30.48 -4.63 30.70
CA ASP A 264 -31.09 -3.35 31.05
C ASP A 264 -30.21 -2.22 30.51
N ILE A 265 -30.75 -1.45 29.57
CA ILE A 265 -30.09 -0.31 28.92
C ILE A 265 -30.63 1.05 29.40
N GLY A 266 -31.55 1.07 30.38
CA GLY A 266 -32.19 2.30 30.85
C GLY A 266 -33.09 2.97 29.80
N TYR A 267 -33.58 2.20 28.83
CA TYR A 267 -34.57 2.63 27.83
C TYR A 267 -35.94 2.00 28.12
N LYS A 268 -36.99 2.43 27.43
CA LYS A 268 -38.37 1.93 27.63
C LYS A 268 -38.55 0.42 27.37
N ALA A 269 -37.55 -0.24 26.81
CA ALA A 269 -37.56 -1.66 26.47
C ALA A 269 -36.21 -2.32 26.78
N ASP A 270 -36.25 -3.61 27.09
CA ASP A 270 -35.07 -4.43 27.36
C ASP A 270 -34.29 -4.71 26.06
N ALA A 271 -32.97 -4.84 26.21
CA ALA A 271 -32.07 -5.19 25.11
C ALA A 271 -31.83 -6.70 25.06
N ILE A 272 -31.87 -7.29 23.85
CA ILE A 272 -31.62 -8.70 23.60
C ILE A 272 -30.36 -8.86 22.75
N MET A 273 -29.43 -9.70 23.19
CA MET A 273 -28.24 -10.10 22.45
C MET A 273 -28.31 -11.60 22.11
N PRO A 274 -28.54 -11.96 20.84
CA PRO A 274 -28.44 -13.35 20.39
C PRO A 274 -27.00 -13.89 20.50
N LEU A 275 -26.84 -15.20 20.71
CA LEU A 275 -25.53 -15.89 20.75
C LEU A 275 -24.65 -15.59 19.52
N GLU A 276 -25.26 -15.44 18.35
CA GLU A 276 -24.60 -15.14 17.07
C GLU A 276 -23.91 -13.75 17.03
N GLU A 277 -24.37 -12.85 17.90
CA GLU A 277 -23.93 -11.46 18.05
C GLU A 277 -23.07 -11.23 19.31
N ALA A 278 -22.84 -12.28 20.11
CA ALA A 278 -22.12 -12.21 21.37
C ALA A 278 -20.59 -12.24 21.22
N SER A 279 -20.04 -13.01 20.26
CA SER A 279 -18.61 -13.00 19.92
C SER A 279 -18.31 -13.63 18.55
N ASN A 280 -17.13 -13.35 17.99
CA ASN A 280 -16.66 -13.94 16.72
C ASN A 280 -16.17 -15.40 16.87
N THR A 281 -15.91 -15.86 18.09
CA THR A 281 -15.55 -17.24 18.43
C THR A 281 -16.71 -17.94 19.14
N PRO A 282 -16.92 -19.25 18.93
CA PRO A 282 -17.92 -20.00 19.68
C PRO A 282 -17.50 -20.02 21.14
N ILE A 283 -18.19 -19.23 21.97
CA ILE A 283 -18.01 -19.14 23.42
C ILE A 283 -19.36 -19.46 24.05
N ASP A 284 -19.35 -20.24 25.11
CA ASP A 284 -20.54 -20.48 25.93
C ASP A 284 -20.90 -19.20 26.72
N LEU A 285 -22.11 -18.67 26.46
CA LEU A 285 -22.61 -17.42 27.06
C LEU A 285 -22.63 -17.44 28.59
N LEU A 286 -22.80 -18.63 29.18
CA LEU A 286 -22.87 -18.87 30.62
C LEU A 286 -21.54 -18.69 31.34
N GLU A 287 -20.39 -18.84 30.66
CA GLU A 287 -19.07 -18.66 31.28
C GLU A 287 -18.58 -17.20 31.22
N LYS A 288 -18.98 -16.44 30.18
CA LYS A 288 -18.47 -15.08 29.91
C LYS A 288 -19.32 -13.97 30.56
N PHE A 289 -20.61 -14.21 30.82
CA PHE A 289 -21.53 -13.20 31.37
C PHE A 289 -22.19 -13.68 32.66
N LYS A 290 -21.99 -12.97 33.76
CA LYS A 290 -22.73 -13.20 35.00
C LYS A 290 -23.89 -12.21 35.12
N VAL A 291 -24.97 -12.68 35.76
CA VAL A 291 -26.13 -11.82 36.07
C VAL A 291 -25.65 -10.65 36.94
N GLY A 292 -25.86 -9.43 36.45
CA GLY A 292 -25.44 -8.19 37.10
C GLY A 292 -24.18 -7.54 36.54
N ASP A 293 -23.46 -8.17 35.59
CA ASP A 293 -22.29 -7.55 34.95
C ASP A 293 -22.71 -6.38 34.04
N GLU A 294 -21.91 -5.31 34.04
CA GLU A 294 -22.05 -4.19 33.11
C GLU A 294 -21.23 -4.46 31.86
N VAL A 295 -21.89 -4.45 30.71
CA VAL A 295 -21.31 -4.81 29.42
C VAL A 295 -21.55 -3.69 28.41
N GLU A 296 -20.48 -3.29 27.71
CA GLU A 296 -20.63 -2.42 26.55
C GLU A 296 -21.22 -3.19 25.37
N ILE A 297 -22.33 -2.66 24.86
CA ILE A 297 -23.13 -3.21 23.78
C ILE A 297 -23.50 -2.11 22.79
N GLN A 298 -23.55 -2.48 21.51
CA GLN A 298 -23.99 -1.57 20.45
C GLN A 298 -25.39 -1.95 19.98
N VAL A 299 -26.27 -0.96 19.88
CA VAL A 299 -27.64 -1.15 19.36
C VAL A 299 -27.60 -1.34 17.86
N ILE A 300 -28.06 -2.48 17.35
CA ILE A 300 -28.19 -2.72 15.90
C ILE A 300 -29.58 -2.28 15.43
N LYS A 301 -30.63 -2.68 16.16
CA LYS A 301 -32.02 -2.38 15.79
C LYS A 301 -32.83 -1.96 17.00
N MET A 302 -33.69 -0.97 16.81
CA MET A 302 -34.59 -0.51 17.87
C MET A 302 -35.88 -1.31 18.01
N ASN A 303 -36.23 -2.18 17.05
CA ASN A 303 -37.46 -2.97 17.14
C ASN A 303 -37.40 -4.26 16.29
N ASP A 304 -37.57 -5.42 16.92
CA ASP A 304 -37.68 -6.72 16.24
C ASP A 304 -39.14 -7.20 16.03
N GLY A 305 -40.11 -6.30 16.24
CA GLY A 305 -41.55 -6.57 16.08
C GLY A 305 -42.30 -6.73 17.41
N GLU A 306 -41.60 -7.06 18.50
CA GLU A 306 -42.16 -7.19 19.85
C GLU A 306 -41.78 -6.05 20.81
N GLY A 307 -41.08 -5.01 20.30
CA GLY A 307 -40.70 -3.83 21.09
C GLY A 307 -39.36 -3.92 21.81
N ASN A 308 -38.59 -4.99 21.62
CA ASN A 308 -37.25 -5.16 22.21
C ASN A 308 -36.13 -4.57 21.32
N VAL A 309 -35.03 -4.15 21.95
CA VAL A 309 -33.86 -3.56 21.27
C VAL A 309 -32.82 -4.66 21.01
N VAL A 310 -32.41 -4.88 19.75
CA VAL A 310 -31.38 -5.88 19.43
C VAL A 310 -30.00 -5.26 19.52
N VAL A 311 -29.13 -5.89 20.31
CA VAL A 311 -27.78 -5.39 20.59
C VAL A 311 -26.71 -6.41 20.22
N SER A 312 -25.50 -5.93 19.91
CA SER A 312 -24.35 -6.75 19.53
C SER A 312 -23.08 -6.26 20.19
N ARG A 313 -22.29 -7.21 20.68
CA ARG A 313 -20.94 -6.99 21.20
C ARG A 313 -19.87 -7.28 20.14
N LYS A 314 -20.20 -8.06 19.12
CA LYS A 314 -19.33 -8.43 17.99
C LYS A 314 -18.85 -7.22 17.19
N SER A 315 -19.68 -6.19 17.05
CA SER A 315 -19.32 -4.95 16.33
C SER A 315 -18.29 -4.10 17.09
N LEU A 316 -18.27 -4.18 18.42
CA LEU A 316 -17.29 -3.51 19.29
C LEU A 316 -15.96 -4.26 19.29
N GLU A 317 -16.00 -5.59 19.51
CA GLU A 317 -14.80 -6.45 19.44
C GLU A 317 -14.11 -6.31 18.07
N LYS A 318 -14.87 -6.18 16.97
CA LYS A 318 -14.29 -5.92 15.63
C LYS A 318 -13.55 -4.59 15.52
N LYS A 319 -14.07 -3.52 16.15
CA LYS A 319 -13.43 -2.19 16.11
C LYS A 319 -12.17 -2.15 16.98
N GLU A 320 -12.24 -2.66 18.20
CA GLU A 320 -11.07 -2.76 19.10
C GLU A 320 -9.98 -3.63 18.47
N PHE A 321 -10.37 -4.76 17.87
CA PHE A 321 -9.42 -5.63 17.18
C PHE A 321 -8.80 -4.93 15.96
N TYR A 322 -9.56 -4.14 15.20
CA TYR A 322 -9.05 -3.34 14.09
C TYR A 322 -8.08 -2.24 14.54
N GLU A 323 -8.36 -1.58 15.66
CA GLU A 323 -7.45 -0.59 16.25
C GLU A 323 -6.16 -1.26 16.75
N SER A 324 -6.25 -2.44 17.38
CA SER A 324 -5.06 -3.19 17.77
C SER A 324 -4.21 -3.58 16.57
N LEU A 325 -4.81 -4.00 15.45
CA LEU A 325 -4.09 -4.31 14.21
C LEU A 325 -3.40 -3.08 13.60
N LYS A 326 -3.99 -1.88 13.72
CA LYS A 326 -3.33 -0.63 13.30
C LYS A 326 -2.11 -0.33 14.16
N GLN A 327 -2.20 -0.52 15.48
CA GLN A 327 -1.05 -0.34 16.38
C GLN A 327 0.04 -1.37 16.08
N MET A 328 -0.31 -2.63 15.81
CA MET A 328 0.63 -3.68 15.41
C MET A 328 1.34 -3.33 14.08
N ARG A 329 0.62 -2.71 13.13
CA ARG A 329 1.20 -2.19 11.88
C ARG A 329 2.20 -1.05 12.15
N ASP A 330 1.82 -0.06 12.95
CA ASP A 330 2.66 1.09 13.24
C ASP A 330 3.93 0.70 14.02
N ASN A 331 3.82 -0.30 14.88
CA ASN A 331 4.94 -0.87 15.63
C ASN A 331 5.77 -1.88 14.83
N GLY A 332 5.29 -2.34 13.67
CA GLY A 332 5.95 -3.37 12.86
C GLY A 332 6.06 -4.72 13.55
N GLU A 333 5.00 -5.15 14.24
CA GLU A 333 4.97 -6.42 14.97
C GLU A 333 4.91 -7.66 14.07
N ILE A 334 5.57 -8.72 14.53
CA ILE A 334 5.63 -10.00 13.83
C ILE A 334 4.42 -10.83 14.27
N ILE A 335 3.55 -11.15 13.33
CA ILE A 335 2.39 -12.02 13.54
C ILE A 335 2.65 -13.43 13.00
N GLU A 336 1.99 -14.44 13.58
CA GLU A 336 2.08 -15.84 13.16
C GLU A 336 0.86 -16.26 12.35
N ALA A 337 0.94 -16.16 11.02
CA ALA A 337 -0.15 -16.55 10.13
C ALA A 337 -0.01 -18.01 9.67
N VAL A 338 -1.13 -18.72 9.56
CA VAL A 338 -1.19 -20.07 8.97
C VAL A 338 -1.51 -19.95 7.50
N VAL A 339 -0.73 -20.56 6.61
CA VAL A 339 -1.03 -20.60 5.17
C VAL A 339 -2.08 -21.68 4.91
N GLU A 340 -3.26 -21.29 4.38
CA GLU A 340 -4.32 -22.23 4.03
C GLU A 340 -4.20 -22.71 2.58
N GLU A 341 -4.11 -21.79 1.62
CA GLU A 341 -4.19 -22.11 0.18
C GLU A 341 -3.31 -21.21 -0.69
N VAL A 342 -3.01 -21.67 -1.91
CA VAL A 342 -2.26 -20.92 -2.93
C VAL A 342 -3.23 -20.43 -4.02
N ASN A 343 -3.25 -19.12 -4.26
CA ASN A 343 -4.01 -18.48 -5.32
C ASN A 343 -3.07 -18.00 -6.45
N LYS A 344 -3.62 -17.73 -7.65
CA LYS A 344 -2.87 -17.32 -8.86
C LYS A 344 -1.98 -16.06 -8.71
N GLY A 345 -2.08 -15.33 -7.59
CA GLY A 345 -1.28 -14.15 -7.30
C GLY A 345 -0.57 -14.15 -5.93
N GLY A 346 -0.74 -15.17 -5.09
CA GLY A 346 -0.14 -15.22 -3.75
C GLY A 346 -0.75 -16.29 -2.84
N TYR A 347 -0.33 -16.29 -1.58
CA TYR A 347 -0.79 -17.21 -0.54
C TYR A 347 -1.96 -16.60 0.23
N SER A 348 -3.02 -17.39 0.44
CA SER A 348 -4.09 -17.08 1.38
C SER A 348 -3.72 -17.64 2.75
N CYS A 349 -3.60 -16.76 3.73
CA CYS A 349 -3.23 -17.10 5.10
C CYS A 349 -4.37 -16.72 6.06
N LYS A 350 -4.38 -17.32 7.25
CA LYS A 350 -5.31 -17.00 8.33
C LYS A 350 -4.54 -16.61 9.59
N TYR A 351 -4.93 -15.49 10.18
CA TYR A 351 -4.40 -15.00 11.46
C TYR A 351 -5.56 -14.66 12.38
N ASN A 352 -5.65 -15.30 13.56
CA ASN A 352 -6.71 -15.07 14.55
C ASN A 352 -8.14 -15.01 13.98
N GLY A 353 -8.45 -15.85 12.98
CA GLY A 353 -9.78 -15.89 12.33
C GLY A 353 -9.95 -14.97 11.12
N ILE A 354 -8.98 -14.10 10.82
CA ILE A 354 -9.01 -13.14 9.71
C ILE A 354 -8.30 -13.69 8.47
N ARG A 355 -8.88 -13.44 7.29
CA ARG A 355 -8.27 -13.77 6.00
C ARG A 355 -7.16 -12.77 5.67
N CYS A 356 -5.99 -13.30 5.36
CA CYS A 356 -4.80 -12.55 5.04
C CYS A 356 -4.30 -12.97 3.66
N PHE A 357 -3.72 -12.04 2.91
CA PHE A 357 -3.16 -12.31 1.60
C PHE A 357 -1.69 -11.92 1.56
N MET A 358 -0.83 -12.86 1.17
CA MET A 358 0.60 -12.67 1.01
C MET A 358 0.98 -12.81 -0.48
N PRO A 359 1.31 -11.72 -1.19
CA PRO A 359 1.79 -11.78 -2.57
C PRO A 359 3.06 -12.63 -2.72
N PHE A 360 3.24 -13.31 -3.86
CA PHE A 360 4.46 -14.08 -4.14
C PHE A 360 5.74 -13.23 -4.09
N SER A 361 5.66 -11.95 -4.48
CA SER A 361 6.80 -11.03 -4.41
C SER A 361 7.26 -10.72 -2.98
N LEU A 362 6.41 -10.96 -1.98
CA LEU A 362 6.66 -10.68 -0.56
C LEU A 362 6.85 -11.96 0.27
N SER A 363 6.68 -13.15 -0.31
CA SER A 363 6.86 -14.45 0.34
C SER A 363 8.33 -14.87 0.47
N GLY A 364 9.21 -14.31 -0.37
CA GLY A 364 10.65 -14.64 -0.40
C GLY A 364 11.02 -15.87 -1.23
N VAL A 365 10.05 -16.51 -1.91
CA VAL A 365 10.26 -17.67 -2.78
C VAL A 365 10.80 -17.20 -4.15
N ARG A 366 11.80 -17.89 -4.72
CA ARG A 366 12.32 -17.57 -6.06
C ARG A 366 11.35 -18.06 -7.13
N LYS A 367 11.25 -17.33 -8.25
CA LYS A 367 10.46 -17.77 -9.42
C LYS A 367 10.97 -19.15 -9.88
N GLY A 368 10.15 -20.19 -9.74
CA GLY A 368 10.46 -21.56 -10.18
C GLY A 368 10.65 -22.61 -9.08
N GLU A 369 10.44 -22.29 -7.80
CA GLU A 369 10.33 -23.29 -6.72
C GLU A 369 8.87 -23.72 -6.52
N ASP A 370 8.64 -24.97 -6.08
CA ASP A 370 7.30 -25.54 -5.87
C ASP A 370 6.45 -24.67 -4.93
N GLU A 371 5.39 -24.10 -5.50
CA GLU A 371 4.49 -23.14 -4.84
C GLU A 371 3.74 -23.74 -3.63
N ASN A 372 3.75 -25.07 -3.47
CA ASN A 372 3.04 -25.79 -2.40
C ASN A 372 3.86 -26.01 -1.11
N GLN A 373 5.14 -25.65 -1.06
CA GLN A 373 6.00 -25.99 0.11
C GLN A 373 5.63 -25.27 1.42
N LEU A 374 4.84 -24.21 1.33
CA LEU A 374 4.45 -23.36 2.46
C LEU A 374 3.03 -23.60 2.97
N VAL A 375 2.23 -24.41 2.27
CA VAL A 375 0.84 -24.72 2.66
C VAL A 375 0.83 -25.51 3.97
N GLY A 376 0.01 -25.08 4.94
CA GLY A 376 -0.15 -25.72 6.25
C GLY A 376 0.91 -25.38 7.29
N LYS A 377 1.90 -24.53 6.98
CA LYS A 377 2.91 -24.08 7.95
C LYS A 377 2.51 -22.76 8.60
N LYS A 378 2.84 -22.61 9.89
CA LYS A 378 2.81 -21.34 10.61
C LYS A 378 4.03 -20.52 10.19
N ILE A 379 3.79 -19.33 9.65
CA ILE A 379 4.85 -18.42 9.19
C ILE A 379 4.81 -17.12 9.98
N LYS A 380 5.99 -16.68 10.41
CA LYS A 380 6.20 -15.35 10.99
C LYS A 380 6.25 -14.31 9.88
N VAL A 381 5.40 -13.30 9.98
CA VAL A 381 5.15 -12.34 8.92
C VAL A 381 4.77 -10.97 9.48
N ASN A 382 5.09 -9.90 8.74
CA ASN A 382 4.76 -8.53 9.12
C ASN A 382 3.49 -8.06 8.38
N ILE A 383 2.74 -7.14 8.98
CA ILE A 383 1.53 -6.55 8.37
C ILE A 383 1.96 -5.32 7.55
N ASN A 384 1.76 -5.38 6.24
CA ASN A 384 2.06 -4.25 5.34
C ASN A 384 0.85 -3.33 5.16
N ASP A 385 -0.35 -3.90 5.04
CA ASP A 385 -1.57 -3.13 4.80
C ASP A 385 -2.79 -3.84 5.42
N CYS A 386 -3.78 -3.06 5.82
CA CYS A 386 -5.04 -3.56 6.37
C CYS A 386 -6.20 -2.93 5.61
N LYS A 387 -6.93 -3.73 4.83
CA LYS A 387 -8.10 -3.27 4.06
C LYS A 387 -9.38 -3.76 4.72
N GLU A 388 -10.34 -2.86 4.87
CA GLU A 388 -11.68 -3.20 5.37
C GLU A 388 -12.63 -3.36 4.18
N ASN A 389 -13.17 -4.57 4.00
CA ASN A 389 -14.16 -4.88 2.98
C ASN A 389 -15.50 -5.28 3.62
N ARG A 390 -16.57 -5.28 2.82
CA ARG A 390 -17.95 -5.63 3.27
C ARG A 390 -18.09 -6.99 3.96
N ASN A 391 -17.15 -7.91 3.74
CA ASN A 391 -17.18 -9.30 4.26
C ASN A 391 -16.11 -9.57 5.34
N GLY A 392 -15.39 -8.55 5.81
CA GLY A 392 -14.34 -8.69 6.83
C GLY A 392 -13.10 -7.85 6.57
N ILE A 393 -12.13 -7.94 7.48
CA ILE A 393 -10.82 -7.30 7.36
C ILE A 393 -9.92 -8.22 6.50
N GLU A 394 -9.23 -7.67 5.51
CA GLU A 394 -8.18 -8.35 4.74
C GLU A 394 -6.82 -7.75 5.11
N LEU A 395 -5.89 -8.60 5.56
CA LEU A 395 -4.53 -8.19 5.90
C LEU A 395 -3.57 -8.53 4.76
N LEU A 396 -2.82 -7.54 4.27
CA LEU A 396 -1.70 -7.75 3.37
C LEU A 396 -0.45 -8.00 4.20
N ILE A 397 0.19 -9.13 3.96
CA ILE A 397 1.26 -9.63 4.81
C ILE A 397 2.56 -9.79 4.00
N SER A 398 3.71 -9.51 4.64
CA SER A 398 5.05 -9.63 4.05
C SER A 398 6.01 -10.45 4.92
N ARG A 399 6.71 -11.42 4.32
CA ARG A 399 7.76 -12.22 4.96
C ARG A 399 9.17 -11.69 4.66
N ARG A 400 9.31 -10.82 3.66
CA ARG A 400 10.61 -10.36 3.14
C ARG A 400 11.44 -9.59 4.17
N GLU A 401 10.79 -8.82 5.05
CA GLU A 401 11.48 -7.96 6.03
C GLU A 401 12.11 -8.77 7.15
N ILE A 402 11.44 -9.83 7.61
CA ILE A 402 11.95 -10.73 8.65
C ILE A 402 13.16 -11.50 8.15
N LEU A 403 13.07 -12.07 6.94
CA LEU A 403 14.22 -12.75 6.30
C LEU A 403 15.41 -11.80 6.05
N LYS A 404 15.17 -10.50 5.96
CA LYS A 404 16.24 -9.49 5.82
C LYS A 404 16.89 -9.22 7.19
N LYS A 405 16.10 -9.03 8.24
CA LYS A 405 16.59 -8.84 9.62
C LYS A 405 17.36 -10.07 10.12
N GLU A 406 16.83 -11.28 9.94
CA GLU A 406 17.54 -12.52 10.30
C GLU A 406 18.88 -12.66 9.55
N ARG A 407 18.93 -12.27 8.27
CA ARG A 407 20.20 -12.24 7.53
C ARG A 407 21.16 -11.19 8.05
N GLU A 408 20.68 -10.02 8.43
CA GLU A 408 21.52 -8.94 8.96
C GLU A 408 22.10 -9.33 10.34
N GLU A 409 21.31 -9.95 11.20
CA GLU A 409 21.75 -10.49 12.50
C GLU A 409 22.79 -11.61 12.32
N GLN A 410 22.52 -12.58 11.45
CA GLN A 410 23.47 -13.65 11.13
C GLN A 410 24.77 -13.10 10.52
N GLN A 411 24.68 -12.05 9.69
CA GLN A 411 25.86 -11.37 9.17
C GLN A 411 26.67 -10.74 10.30
N GLU A 412 26.03 -9.99 11.22
CA GLU A 412 26.72 -9.36 12.34
C GLU A 412 27.38 -10.36 13.28
N GLU A 413 26.73 -11.49 13.57
CA GLU A 413 27.33 -12.58 14.34
C GLU A 413 28.55 -13.20 13.64
N LEU A 414 28.45 -13.41 12.32
CA LEU A 414 29.58 -13.93 11.54
C LEU A 414 30.72 -12.92 11.43
N PHE A 415 30.43 -11.61 11.26
CA PHE A 415 31.47 -10.57 11.26
C PHE A 415 32.18 -10.44 12.61
N LYS A 416 31.50 -10.72 13.74
CA LYS A 416 32.13 -10.76 15.06
C LYS A 416 33.08 -11.96 15.22
N ASN A 417 32.79 -13.08 14.55
CA ASN A 417 33.51 -14.33 14.74
C ASN A 417 34.60 -14.61 13.68
N ILE A 418 34.54 -13.97 12.52
CA ILE A 418 35.46 -14.25 11.40
C ILE A 418 36.70 -13.34 11.47
N LYS A 419 37.88 -13.95 11.37
CA LYS A 419 39.16 -13.23 11.24
C LYS A 419 39.77 -13.39 9.85
N ALA A 420 40.50 -12.39 9.38
CA ALA A 420 41.28 -12.48 8.15
C ALA A 420 42.36 -13.57 8.32
N GLY A 421 42.28 -14.62 7.52
CA GLY A 421 43.12 -15.82 7.62
C GLY A 421 42.34 -17.13 7.81
N ASP A 422 41.05 -17.09 8.14
CA ASP A 422 40.25 -18.30 8.31
C ASP A 422 39.94 -18.99 6.98
N VAL A 423 39.97 -20.33 6.99
CA VAL A 423 39.56 -21.17 5.85
C VAL A 423 38.09 -21.51 6.04
N ILE A 424 37.26 -21.10 5.09
CA ILE A 424 35.82 -21.36 5.16
C ILE A 424 35.34 -22.04 3.88
N ASN A 425 34.47 -23.02 4.05
CA ASN A 425 33.82 -23.72 2.94
C ASN A 425 32.60 -22.92 2.47
N GLY A 426 32.47 -22.75 1.16
CA GLY A 426 31.30 -22.09 0.58
C GLY A 426 30.96 -22.61 -0.81
N THR A 427 29.79 -22.24 -1.30
CA THR A 427 29.25 -22.71 -2.58
C THR A 427 29.32 -21.62 -3.63
N VAL A 428 29.86 -21.91 -4.82
CA VAL A 428 29.96 -20.94 -5.92
C VAL A 428 28.57 -20.57 -6.42
N LYS A 429 28.17 -19.31 -6.25
CA LYS A 429 26.84 -18.80 -6.62
C LYS A 429 26.84 -18.10 -7.98
N GLY A 430 27.97 -17.52 -8.38
CA GLY A 430 28.08 -16.78 -9.64
C GLY A 430 29.53 -16.62 -10.08
N ILE A 431 29.75 -16.72 -11.38
CA ILE A 431 31.05 -16.58 -12.02
C ILE A 431 30.98 -15.36 -12.94
N ILE A 432 31.98 -14.49 -12.87
CA ILE A 432 32.15 -13.33 -13.76
C ILE A 432 33.54 -13.44 -14.40
N ASN A 433 33.74 -12.82 -15.55
CA ASN A 433 35.02 -12.79 -16.27
C ASN A 433 36.22 -12.38 -15.40
N ASN A 434 36.01 -11.61 -14.31
CA ASN A 434 37.06 -11.10 -13.45
C ASN A 434 37.15 -11.80 -12.07
N GLY A 435 36.31 -12.79 -11.77
CA GLY A 435 36.33 -13.50 -10.48
C GLY A 435 35.07 -14.34 -10.21
N ALA A 436 35.08 -15.08 -9.11
CA ALA A 436 33.98 -15.93 -8.66
C ALA A 436 33.41 -15.44 -7.32
N PHE A 437 32.09 -15.55 -7.15
CA PHE A 437 31.39 -15.31 -5.89
C PHE A 437 31.08 -16.63 -5.21
N VAL A 438 31.65 -16.81 -4.02
CA VAL A 438 31.44 -17.98 -3.17
C VAL A 438 30.55 -17.59 -2.00
N ASN A 439 29.39 -18.21 -1.89
CA ASN A 439 28.44 -17.98 -0.80
C ASN A 439 28.81 -18.85 0.40
N ILE A 440 28.97 -18.22 1.57
CA ILE A 440 29.35 -18.89 2.82
C ILE A 440 28.14 -18.95 3.79
N GLY A 441 26.92 -18.87 3.25
CA GLY A 441 25.68 -18.78 4.03
C GLY A 441 25.18 -17.34 4.11
N ALA A 442 25.74 -16.54 5.02
CA ALA A 442 25.24 -15.17 5.28
C ALA A 442 25.92 -14.06 4.47
N CYS A 443 27.14 -14.29 3.97
CA CYS A 443 27.91 -13.35 3.17
C CYS A 443 28.41 -13.99 1.86
N ASP A 444 28.55 -13.16 0.83
CA ASP A 444 29.16 -13.54 -0.45
C ASP A 444 30.65 -13.09 -0.44
N VAL A 445 31.57 -14.04 -0.68
CA VAL A 445 33.01 -13.81 -0.77
C VAL A 445 33.42 -13.66 -2.24
N PHE A 446 34.11 -12.58 -2.56
CA PHE A 446 34.66 -12.35 -3.88
C PHE A 446 36.06 -12.94 -3.99
N VAL A 447 36.26 -13.83 -4.96
CA VAL A 447 37.56 -14.43 -5.29
C VAL A 447 38.01 -13.92 -6.67
N PRO A 448 39.03 -13.05 -6.76
CA PRO A 448 39.53 -12.56 -8.03
C PRO A 448 40.23 -13.67 -8.82
N ILE A 449 40.23 -13.59 -10.15
CA ILE A 449 40.80 -14.63 -11.04
C ILE A 449 42.27 -14.98 -10.72
N SER A 450 43.04 -14.01 -10.24
CA SER A 450 44.45 -14.17 -9.82
C SER A 450 44.65 -15.05 -8.57
N GLU A 451 43.59 -15.22 -7.78
CA GLU A 451 43.56 -15.96 -6.52
C GLU A 451 42.77 -17.27 -6.62
N ILE A 452 42.29 -17.64 -7.82
CA ILE A 452 41.59 -18.91 -8.09
C ILE A 452 42.58 -20.03 -8.39
N SER A 453 43.64 -19.76 -9.16
CA SER A 453 44.63 -20.77 -9.54
C SER A 453 46.03 -20.18 -9.76
N TRP A 454 47.05 -21.02 -9.63
CA TRP A 454 48.45 -20.71 -9.97
C TRP A 454 48.69 -20.64 -11.48
N LYS A 455 47.78 -21.19 -12.29
CA LYS A 455 47.84 -21.16 -13.77
C LYS A 455 47.16 -19.91 -14.32
N ARG A 456 47.65 -19.38 -15.45
CA ARG A 456 46.99 -18.29 -16.18
C ARG A 456 45.81 -18.86 -16.95
N ILE A 457 44.60 -18.72 -16.40
CA ILE A 457 43.38 -19.26 -17.00
C ILE A 457 42.67 -18.13 -17.79
N PRO A 458 42.24 -18.37 -19.05
CA PRO A 458 41.51 -17.38 -19.84
C PRO A 458 40.04 -17.21 -19.41
N LYS A 459 39.42 -18.24 -18.82
CA LYS A 459 38.02 -18.21 -18.33
C LYS A 459 37.86 -18.95 -17.01
N VAL A 460 37.17 -18.32 -16.05
CA VAL A 460 36.91 -18.90 -14.71
C VAL A 460 35.98 -20.13 -14.76
N GLU A 461 35.14 -20.20 -15.78
CA GLU A 461 34.16 -21.28 -16.01
C GLU A 461 34.80 -22.66 -16.28
N ASP A 462 36.06 -22.68 -16.75
CA ASP A 462 36.77 -23.94 -17.03
C ASP A 462 37.23 -24.66 -15.74
N VAL A 463 37.21 -23.98 -14.60
CA VAL A 463 37.74 -24.50 -13.32
C VAL A 463 36.69 -24.58 -12.22
N LEU A 464 35.66 -23.72 -12.25
CA LEU A 464 34.62 -23.68 -11.23
C LEU A 464 33.23 -23.85 -11.87
N SER A 465 32.42 -24.75 -11.31
CA SER A 465 31.01 -24.91 -11.70
C SER A 465 30.07 -24.17 -10.75
N LEU A 466 28.96 -23.64 -11.29
CA LEU A 466 27.88 -23.07 -10.48
C LEU A 466 27.33 -24.14 -9.53
N GLY A 467 27.32 -23.86 -8.22
CA GLY A 467 26.89 -24.80 -7.18
C GLY A 467 28.00 -25.68 -6.60
N GLN A 468 29.25 -25.54 -7.03
CA GLN A 468 30.37 -26.31 -6.49
C GLN A 468 30.78 -25.81 -5.08
N ASN A 469 31.05 -26.74 -4.17
CA ASN A 469 31.61 -26.43 -2.85
C ASN A 469 33.13 -26.26 -2.95
N VAL A 470 33.63 -25.12 -2.48
CA VAL A 470 35.06 -24.77 -2.49
C VAL A 470 35.47 -24.19 -1.13
N SER A 471 36.69 -24.54 -0.70
CA SER A 471 37.31 -23.93 0.48
C SER A 471 38.04 -22.66 0.07
N VAL A 472 37.75 -21.56 0.74
CA VAL A 472 38.31 -20.23 0.46
C VAL A 472 38.98 -19.70 1.73
N LEU A 473 40.23 -19.26 1.60
CA LEU A 473 40.94 -18.52 2.64
C LEU A 473 40.56 -17.04 2.58
N LEU A 474 40.16 -16.45 3.69
CA LEU A 474 39.82 -15.03 3.73
C LEU A 474 41.07 -14.15 3.80
N THR A 475 41.31 -13.33 2.77
CA THR A 475 42.48 -12.45 2.72
C THR A 475 42.18 -11.07 3.31
N LYS A 476 41.03 -10.49 2.94
CA LYS A 476 40.67 -9.13 3.34
C LYS A 476 39.18 -9.03 3.60
N ILE A 477 38.82 -8.43 4.73
CA ILE A 477 37.44 -8.15 5.11
C ILE A 477 37.25 -6.64 5.04
N ASN A 478 36.32 -6.17 4.22
CA ASN A 478 35.91 -4.77 4.21
C ASN A 478 34.59 -4.63 4.98
N LEU A 479 34.68 -4.03 6.18
CA LEU A 479 33.56 -3.85 7.11
C LEU A 479 32.52 -2.84 6.60
N GLU A 480 32.94 -1.86 5.78
CA GLU A 480 32.04 -0.81 5.26
C GLU A 480 31.10 -1.34 4.17
N ASP A 481 31.62 -2.16 3.26
CA ASP A 481 30.84 -2.72 2.15
C ASP A 481 30.18 -4.07 2.45
N LYS A 482 30.41 -4.63 3.66
CA LYS A 482 30.08 -6.03 4.01
C LYS A 482 30.61 -7.04 2.98
N ARG A 483 31.78 -6.77 2.38
CA ARG A 483 32.40 -7.60 1.34
C ARG A 483 33.68 -8.25 1.87
N ILE A 484 33.79 -9.54 1.65
CA ILE A 484 34.96 -10.32 2.00
C ILE A 484 35.66 -10.74 0.72
N THR A 485 36.97 -10.55 0.65
CA THR A 485 37.81 -11.02 -0.45
C THR A 485 38.57 -12.26 0.01
N GLY A 486 38.48 -13.33 -0.78
CA GLY A 486 39.11 -14.60 -0.47
C GLY A 486 40.04 -15.10 -1.57
N SER A 487 40.83 -16.13 -1.25
CA SER A 487 41.73 -16.82 -2.15
C SER A 487 41.55 -18.33 -2.02
N ILE A 488 41.46 -19.03 -3.16
CA ILE A 488 41.44 -20.50 -3.26
C ILE A 488 42.88 -21.02 -3.45
N LYS A 489 43.74 -20.18 -4.05
CA LYS A 489 45.13 -20.48 -4.42
C LYS A 489 46.04 -20.80 -3.23
N ARG A 490 45.83 -20.15 -2.08
CA ARG A 490 46.68 -20.29 -0.87
C ARG A 490 46.47 -21.60 -0.10
N LEU A 491 45.47 -22.39 -0.45
CA LEU A 491 45.21 -23.72 0.11
C LEU A 491 45.94 -24.84 -0.67
N GLY A 492 46.33 -24.59 -1.91
CA GLY A 492 47.09 -25.54 -2.72
C GLY A 492 48.59 -25.46 -2.41
N LYS A 493 49.25 -26.61 -2.27
CA LYS A 493 50.71 -26.71 -2.11
C LYS A 493 51.41 -25.98 -3.27
N GLU A 494 52.41 -25.15 -2.96
CA GLU A 494 53.18 -24.45 -3.98
C GLU A 494 53.87 -25.48 -4.91
N PRO A 495 53.70 -25.39 -6.23
CA PRO A 495 54.35 -26.31 -7.19
C PRO A 495 55.88 -26.32 -7.06
N TRP A 496 56.46 -25.23 -6.56
CA TRP A 496 57.88 -25.13 -6.26
C TRP A 496 58.26 -25.91 -4.99
N GLY A 497 57.41 -25.93 -3.96
CA GLY A 497 57.67 -26.78 -2.78
C GLY A 497 57.85 -28.24 -3.18
N GLU A 498 56.95 -28.75 -4.03
CA GLU A 498 57.06 -30.12 -4.55
C GLU A 498 58.28 -30.32 -5.46
N PHE A 499 58.64 -29.34 -6.29
CA PHE A 499 59.79 -29.48 -7.17
C PHE A 499 61.14 -29.45 -6.41
N ILE A 500 61.29 -28.69 -5.32
CA ILE A 500 62.49 -28.77 -4.45
C ILE A 500 62.57 -30.13 -3.75
N GLU A 501 61.43 -30.67 -3.29
CA GLU A 501 61.40 -31.95 -2.59
C GLU A 501 61.64 -33.14 -3.52
N GLN A 502 61.20 -33.05 -4.78
CA GLN A 502 61.28 -34.16 -5.74
C GLN A 502 62.56 -34.18 -6.57
N TYR A 503 63.21 -33.04 -6.82
CA TYR A 503 64.33 -32.95 -7.77
C TYR A 503 65.56 -32.29 -7.17
N LYS A 504 66.73 -32.87 -7.43
CA LYS A 504 68.04 -32.37 -7.00
C LYS A 504 68.83 -31.82 -8.18
N VAL A 505 69.85 -31.01 -7.87
CA VAL A 505 70.86 -30.60 -8.86
C VAL A 505 71.50 -31.85 -9.46
N ASP A 506 71.73 -31.84 -10.78
CA ASP A 506 72.14 -32.96 -11.65
C ASP A 506 71.08 -34.01 -12.04
N ASP A 507 69.83 -33.90 -11.57
CA ASP A 507 68.77 -34.79 -12.06
C ASP A 507 68.42 -34.49 -13.52
N VAL A 508 68.16 -35.56 -14.29
CA VAL A 508 67.72 -35.50 -15.69
C VAL A 508 66.20 -35.62 -15.74
N ILE A 509 65.55 -34.59 -16.26
CA ILE A 509 64.09 -34.49 -16.33
C ILE A 509 63.61 -34.19 -17.74
N GLU A 510 62.40 -34.64 -18.04
CA GLU A 510 61.73 -34.31 -19.31
C GLU A 510 60.94 -33.02 -19.15
N GLY A 511 61.16 -32.06 -20.04
CA GLY A 511 60.47 -30.78 -20.04
C GLY A 511 60.01 -30.36 -21.41
N LYS A 512 58.93 -29.59 -21.47
CA LYS A 512 58.35 -29.06 -22.70
C LYS A 512 58.88 -27.66 -22.97
N VAL A 513 59.34 -27.40 -24.19
CA VAL A 513 59.78 -26.06 -24.59
C VAL A 513 58.58 -25.13 -24.78
N VAL A 514 58.46 -24.09 -23.96
CA VAL A 514 57.32 -23.14 -23.99
C VAL A 514 57.67 -21.84 -24.72
N GLY A 515 58.96 -21.50 -24.84
CA GLY A 515 59.39 -20.27 -25.50
C GLY A 515 60.88 -20.20 -25.77
N PHE A 516 61.27 -19.30 -26.66
CA PHE A 516 62.66 -19.01 -27.01
C PHE A 516 62.95 -17.52 -26.80
N ALA A 517 64.16 -17.21 -26.32
CA ALA A 517 64.74 -15.88 -26.30
C ALA A 517 66.10 -15.90 -27.01
N ASN A 518 66.64 -14.74 -27.35
CA ASN A 518 67.93 -14.61 -28.04
C ASN A 518 69.13 -15.14 -27.24
N PHE A 519 68.93 -15.51 -25.97
CA PHE A 519 69.96 -16.01 -25.05
C PHE A 519 69.65 -17.41 -24.48
N GLY A 520 68.50 -18.03 -24.83
CA GLY A 520 68.14 -19.36 -24.31
C GLY A 520 66.72 -19.83 -24.65
N ALA A 521 66.36 -21.03 -24.21
CA ALA A 521 64.98 -21.55 -24.28
C ALA A 521 64.39 -21.73 -22.89
N PHE A 522 63.09 -21.49 -22.79
CA PHE A 522 62.28 -21.72 -21.61
C PHE A 522 61.65 -23.09 -21.69
N ILE A 523 61.95 -23.92 -20.69
CA ILE A 523 61.52 -25.31 -20.61
C ILE A 523 60.67 -25.46 -19.35
N GLU A 524 59.43 -25.88 -19.53
CA GLU A 524 58.51 -26.19 -18.44
C GLU A 524 58.63 -27.69 -18.12
N VAL A 525 59.05 -28.00 -16.90
CA VAL A 525 59.35 -29.37 -16.44
C VAL A 525 58.26 -29.95 -15.54
N ALA A 526 57.53 -29.08 -14.85
CA ALA A 526 56.38 -29.41 -14.04
C ALA A 526 55.37 -28.26 -14.09
N ASN A 527 54.11 -28.52 -13.76
CA ASN A 527 53.01 -27.54 -13.82
C ASN A 527 53.37 -26.22 -13.08
N GLY A 528 53.78 -25.19 -13.82
CA GLY A 528 54.14 -23.87 -13.28
C GLY A 528 55.61 -23.66 -12.88
N VAL A 529 56.50 -24.63 -13.13
CA VAL A 529 57.96 -24.48 -12.95
C VAL A 529 58.62 -24.35 -14.31
N VAL A 530 59.14 -23.15 -14.59
CA VAL A 530 59.82 -22.83 -15.85
C VAL A 530 61.29 -22.57 -15.57
N GLY A 531 62.17 -23.28 -16.27
CA GLY A 531 63.60 -23.01 -16.22
C GLY A 531 64.17 -22.59 -17.58
N LEU A 532 65.40 -22.10 -17.54
CA LEU A 532 66.09 -21.54 -18.69
C LEU A 532 67.29 -22.42 -19.06
N ALA A 533 67.34 -22.85 -20.31
CA ALA A 533 68.53 -23.42 -20.92
C ALA A 533 69.25 -22.32 -21.71
N HIS A 534 70.47 -21.96 -21.30
CA HIS A 534 71.27 -20.96 -22.03
C HIS A 534 71.74 -21.54 -23.37
N ILE A 535 71.91 -20.72 -24.42
CA ILE A 535 72.36 -21.20 -25.75
C ILE A 535 73.67 -21.99 -25.65
N SER A 536 74.55 -21.57 -24.74
CA SER A 536 75.83 -22.23 -24.47
C SER A 536 75.70 -23.61 -23.81
N GLN A 537 74.51 -23.99 -23.33
CA GLN A 537 74.21 -25.26 -22.68
C GLN A 537 73.24 -26.13 -23.50
N MET A 538 72.93 -25.73 -24.74
CA MET A 538 71.99 -26.46 -25.61
C MET A 538 72.64 -27.51 -26.51
N SER A 539 73.89 -27.30 -26.93
CA SER A 539 74.63 -28.22 -27.79
C SER A 539 76.11 -27.89 -27.78
N ASP A 540 76.97 -28.85 -28.09
CA ASP A 540 78.43 -28.69 -28.16
C ASP A 540 78.91 -27.92 -29.40
N ARG A 541 78.01 -27.66 -30.36
CA ARG A 541 78.30 -26.85 -31.56
C ARG A 541 77.95 -25.38 -31.29
N ARG A 542 78.71 -24.43 -31.86
CA ARG A 542 78.33 -23.01 -31.86
C ARG A 542 77.06 -22.85 -32.67
N ILE A 543 76.01 -22.33 -32.03
CA ILE A 543 74.70 -22.09 -32.61
C ILE A 543 74.34 -20.63 -32.40
N ASP A 544 73.86 -19.97 -33.46
CA ASP A 544 73.44 -18.56 -33.42
C ASP A 544 71.98 -18.40 -33.00
N LYS A 545 71.14 -19.44 -33.15
CA LYS A 545 69.71 -19.42 -32.80
C LYS A 545 69.26 -20.69 -32.07
N PRO A 546 68.64 -20.59 -30.88
CA PRO A 546 68.16 -21.75 -30.13
C PRO A 546 67.01 -22.51 -30.82
N GLN A 547 66.39 -21.91 -31.84
CA GLN A 547 65.35 -22.53 -32.68
C GLN A 547 65.88 -23.63 -33.61
N ASP A 548 67.20 -23.66 -33.85
CA ASP A 548 67.81 -24.67 -34.71
C ASP A 548 67.95 -26.03 -34.01
N VAL A 549 67.89 -26.06 -32.67
CA VAL A 549 68.08 -27.29 -31.85
C VAL A 549 66.77 -27.84 -31.32
N ALA A 550 65.80 -26.98 -30.96
CA ALA A 550 64.53 -27.42 -30.40
C ALA A 550 63.35 -26.70 -31.05
N LYS A 551 62.20 -27.38 -31.14
CA LYS A 551 60.95 -26.79 -31.63
C LYS A 551 60.06 -26.35 -30.46
N LEU A 552 59.26 -25.30 -30.68
CA LEU A 552 58.22 -24.87 -29.75
C LEU A 552 57.27 -26.05 -29.47
N GLY A 553 57.11 -26.40 -28.19
CA GLY A 553 56.25 -27.49 -27.74
C GLY A 553 56.87 -28.89 -27.75
N GLN A 554 58.14 -29.04 -28.13
CA GLN A 554 58.85 -30.32 -28.09
C GLN A 554 59.19 -30.71 -26.65
N ILE A 555 59.09 -32.01 -26.34
CA ILE A 555 59.56 -32.59 -25.07
C ILE A 555 61.04 -32.93 -25.24
N VAL A 556 61.87 -32.38 -24.36
CA VAL A 556 63.33 -32.49 -24.37
C VAL A 556 63.80 -32.95 -23.00
N LYS A 557 64.83 -33.81 -22.97
CA LYS A 557 65.50 -34.20 -21.73
C LYS A 557 66.52 -33.13 -21.36
N VAL A 558 66.47 -32.66 -20.14
CA VAL A 558 67.38 -31.63 -19.62
C VAL A 558 67.89 -32.00 -18.23
N ARG A 559 69.15 -31.66 -17.97
CA ARG A 559 69.77 -31.79 -16.65
C ARG A 559 69.66 -30.48 -15.89
N ILE A 560 69.29 -30.54 -14.60
CA ILE A 560 69.31 -29.38 -13.71
C ILE A 560 70.76 -29.01 -13.38
N ILE A 561 71.22 -27.83 -13.81
CA ILE A 561 72.55 -27.30 -13.46
C ILE A 561 72.50 -26.57 -12.11
N ASN A 562 71.44 -25.79 -11.90
CA ASN A 562 71.32 -24.94 -10.74
C ASN A 562 69.84 -24.65 -10.44
N ILE A 563 69.50 -24.68 -9.17
CA ILE A 563 68.20 -24.30 -8.62
C ILE A 563 68.41 -23.03 -7.80
N ASP A 564 67.92 -21.90 -8.32
CA ASP A 564 67.86 -20.65 -7.58
C ASP A 564 66.51 -20.54 -6.88
N THR A 565 66.51 -20.82 -5.57
CA THR A 565 65.32 -20.78 -4.71
C THR A 565 64.85 -19.35 -4.43
N GLU A 566 65.73 -18.35 -4.49
CA GLU A 566 65.38 -16.95 -4.21
C GLU A 566 64.64 -16.32 -5.39
N ASN A 567 65.15 -16.53 -6.61
CA ASN A 567 64.54 -15.98 -7.83
C ASN A 567 63.53 -16.92 -8.50
N ARG A 568 63.27 -18.10 -7.90
CA ARG A 568 62.39 -19.14 -8.43
C ARG A 568 62.73 -19.54 -9.87
N LYS A 569 64.03 -19.67 -10.19
CA LYS A 569 64.54 -20.01 -11.52
C LYS A 569 65.37 -21.29 -11.48
N VAL A 570 65.20 -22.15 -12.49
CA VAL A 570 66.02 -23.35 -12.67
C VAL A 570 66.82 -23.20 -13.94
N SER A 571 68.11 -23.49 -13.90
CA SER A 571 68.99 -23.49 -15.07
C SER A 571 69.18 -24.91 -15.57
N PHE A 572 68.99 -25.11 -16.87
CA PHE A 572 69.03 -26.42 -17.52
C PHE A 572 70.16 -26.56 -18.53
N SER A 573 70.71 -27.77 -18.63
CA SER A 573 71.65 -28.19 -19.69
C SER A 573 71.03 -29.27 -20.56
N MET A 574 71.19 -29.16 -21.87
CA MET A 574 70.92 -30.23 -22.85
C MET A 574 72.20 -30.92 -23.32
N LYS A 575 73.38 -30.36 -23.03
CA LYS A 575 74.67 -30.86 -23.52
C LYS A 575 75.00 -32.26 -23.02
N ASP A 576 74.68 -32.55 -21.77
CA ASP A 576 75.20 -33.76 -21.12
C ASP A 576 74.33 -35.01 -21.29
N ILE A 577 73.43 -35.03 -22.28
CA ILE A 577 72.47 -36.12 -22.51
C ILE A 577 72.60 -36.71 -23.93
N GLU A 578 73.40 -36.10 -24.82
CA GLU A 578 73.73 -36.65 -26.15
C GLU A 578 75.02 -37.47 -26.15
#